data_AF-D8KAV1-F1
#
_entry.id   AF-D8KAV1-F1
#
_cell.length_a   1.000
_cell.length_b   1.000
_cell.length_c   1.000
_cell.angle_alpha   90.00
_cell.angle_beta   90.00
_cell.angle_gamma   90.00
#
_symmetry.space_group_name_H-M   'P 1'
#
loop_
_entity.id
_entity.type
_entity.pdbx_description
1 polymer ?
#
loop_
_entity_poly.entity_id
_entity_poly.type
_entity_poly.pdbx_seq_one_letter_code
_entity_poly.pdbx_strand_id
1 'polypeptide(L)'
;MKRYTLILGTAVAASLLSTPLLALDRANTSERGSLLVFPKVDVSENHNTLIRLENDYFEPVNLKCYWKNGTKFLTDFQLELKENQPIWISAKDGKGTYAVPPFPQSSNWDYVSTVDDDEDHGESYFSSPVQLPDDAAQKGELQCWAVNGAGDSEIRWNHLAGSATVMDTADNTAFEYNAWNFRCLVGNTGDECVIADIGKLDLDGAEYEACPKKLVGHFSPKETDLVKSELGADTLGDLQVTQNELTIASCNQDLTQDQQFHFTKLKFNVWNEQETKYTGAYQCMDSWHSVLLDGGIQNNGDHFTANSLRTDVARFKVKGMKSSVCERPSIQPSGYFPFSAEAIVTEETGLLGVLATNYDIVAVDDAEAEPPTTKTAKGATGSPLHMLGKMSGFITYDPAEPIEERPAR
;
A
#
# COMPACT_ATOMS: atom_id res chain seq x y z
N MET A 1 -51.03 -21.62 -16.83
CA MET A 1 -49.94 -20.65 -17.13
C MET A 1 -50.10 -19.46 -16.19
N LYS A 2 -49.26 -19.39 -15.15
CA LYS A 2 -49.25 -18.27 -14.18
C LYS A 2 -48.33 -17.18 -14.74
N ARG A 3 -48.85 -15.97 -14.91
CA ARG A 3 -48.08 -14.79 -15.35
C ARG A 3 -47.47 -14.14 -14.10
N TYR A 4 -46.15 -14.10 -14.03
CA TYR A 4 -45.44 -13.30 -13.04
C TYR A 4 -45.29 -11.88 -13.57
N THR A 5 -45.90 -10.94 -12.87
CA THR A 5 -45.79 -9.51 -13.12
C THR A 5 -44.50 -9.01 -12.50
N LEU A 6 -43.54 -8.61 -13.34
CA LEU A 6 -42.25 -8.07 -12.94
C LEU A 6 -42.45 -6.56 -12.67
N ILE A 7 -42.41 -6.17 -11.39
CA ILE A 7 -42.47 -4.76 -10.98
C ILE A 7 -41.05 -4.22 -11.00
N LEU A 8 -40.71 -3.45 -12.04
CA LEU A 8 -39.51 -2.62 -12.06
C LEU A 8 -39.68 -1.49 -11.04
N GLY A 9 -38.93 -1.55 -9.95
CA GLY A 9 -38.82 -0.50 -8.94
C GLY A 9 -38.02 0.69 -9.46
N THR A 10 -38.59 1.87 -9.31
CA THR A 10 -38.10 3.20 -9.64
C THR A 10 -36.74 3.50 -9.02
N ALA A 11 -35.76 3.86 -9.85
CA ALA A 11 -34.46 4.37 -9.43
C ALA A 11 -34.61 5.72 -8.68
N VAL A 12 -34.00 5.79 -7.51
CA VAL A 12 -33.89 7.00 -6.69
C VAL A 12 -32.87 7.95 -7.34
N ALA A 13 -33.36 9.03 -7.94
CA ALA A 13 -32.52 10.14 -8.39
C ALA A 13 -32.20 11.05 -7.19
N ALA A 14 -31.14 10.72 -6.44
CA ALA A 14 -30.61 11.57 -5.38
C ALA A 14 -29.43 12.41 -5.91
N SER A 15 -29.74 13.67 -6.22
CA SER A 15 -28.89 14.87 -6.03
C SER A 15 -27.38 14.74 -6.27
N LEU A 16 -26.96 14.91 -7.52
CA LEU A 16 -25.59 15.33 -7.89
C LEU A 16 -25.55 16.86 -7.97
N LEU A 17 -25.41 17.53 -6.83
CA LEU A 17 -24.90 18.89 -6.77
C LEU A 17 -23.55 18.84 -6.05
N SER A 18 -22.55 18.31 -6.74
CA SER A 18 -21.15 18.40 -6.34
C SER A 18 -20.65 19.82 -6.66
N THR A 19 -20.47 20.63 -5.63
CA THR A 19 -19.72 21.89 -5.73
C THR A 19 -18.23 21.57 -5.96
N PRO A 20 -17.62 21.93 -7.11
CA PRO A 20 -16.21 21.73 -7.34
C PRO A 20 -15.45 22.96 -6.87
N LEU A 21 -15.39 23.19 -5.56
CA LEU A 21 -14.58 24.27 -4.99
C LEU A 21 -13.87 23.69 -3.78
N LEU A 22 -12.53 23.60 -3.86
CA LEU A 22 -11.55 23.00 -2.92
C LEU A 22 -11.07 21.56 -3.19
N ALA A 23 -11.00 21.14 -4.46
CA ALA A 23 -10.34 19.88 -4.85
C ALA A 23 -9.03 20.12 -5.62
N LEU A 24 -8.17 21.04 -5.18
CA LEU A 24 -6.85 21.25 -5.77
C LEU A 24 -5.76 21.03 -4.70
N ASP A 25 -4.67 20.38 -5.11
CA ASP A 25 -3.44 20.01 -4.37
C ASP A 25 -3.58 18.88 -3.36
N ARG A 26 -3.90 17.68 -3.86
CA ARG A 26 -3.65 16.43 -3.12
C ARG A 26 -3.19 15.38 -4.11
N ALA A 27 -2.31 14.50 -3.65
CA ALA A 27 -1.92 13.32 -4.41
C ALA A 27 -3.14 12.61 -5.01
N ASN A 28 -3.04 12.10 -6.23
CA ASN A 28 -4.17 11.45 -6.89
C ASN A 28 -3.66 10.28 -7.72
N THR A 29 -4.47 9.23 -7.84
CA THR A 29 -4.16 8.05 -8.66
C THR A 29 -4.67 8.17 -10.10
N SER A 30 -5.29 9.30 -10.45
CA SER A 30 -5.84 9.56 -11.79
C SER A 30 -5.16 10.74 -12.51
N GLU A 31 -4.37 11.54 -11.82
CA GLU A 31 -3.61 12.65 -12.41
C GLU A 31 -2.17 12.24 -12.68
N ARG A 32 -1.49 12.97 -13.57
CA ARG A 32 -0.05 12.81 -13.76
C ARG A 32 0.71 13.49 -12.62
N GLY A 33 1.88 12.97 -12.26
CA GLY A 33 2.73 13.50 -11.19
C GLY A 33 4.19 13.62 -11.62
N SER A 34 5.01 14.23 -10.76
CA SER A 34 6.48 14.20 -10.84
C SER A 34 7.08 13.12 -9.93
N LEU A 35 6.30 12.66 -8.93
CA LEU A 35 6.62 11.57 -8.03
C LEU A 35 5.49 10.53 -8.12
N LEU A 36 5.87 9.26 -8.24
CA LEU A 36 5.01 8.08 -8.26
C LEU A 36 5.35 7.21 -7.04
N VAL A 37 4.32 6.83 -6.27
CA VAL A 37 4.48 5.90 -5.14
C VAL A 37 3.61 4.67 -5.36
N PHE A 38 4.20 3.49 -5.23
CA PHE A 38 3.58 2.18 -5.33
C PHE A 38 3.61 1.52 -3.94
N PRO A 39 2.56 1.64 -3.12
CA PRO A 39 2.59 1.17 -1.74
C PRO A 39 2.68 -0.36 -1.61
N LYS A 40 2.37 -1.12 -2.65
CA LYS A 40 2.32 -2.58 -2.62
C LYS A 40 3.07 -3.21 -3.79
N VAL A 41 4.31 -3.57 -3.57
CA VAL A 41 5.07 -4.45 -4.46
C VAL A 41 5.37 -5.72 -3.70
N ASP A 42 5.06 -6.84 -4.33
CA ASP A 42 5.26 -8.18 -3.81
C ASP A 42 6.13 -8.99 -4.77
N VAL A 43 7.25 -9.48 -4.23
CA VAL A 43 8.21 -10.34 -4.93
C VAL A 43 8.39 -11.69 -4.22
N SER A 44 7.46 -12.10 -3.35
CA SER A 44 7.50 -13.38 -2.64
C SER A 44 7.47 -14.59 -3.59
N GLU A 45 7.64 -15.81 -3.06
CA GLU A 45 7.94 -17.03 -3.82
C GLU A 45 7.03 -17.24 -5.04
N ASN A 46 5.71 -17.12 -4.88
CA ASN A 46 4.75 -17.28 -5.97
C ASN A 46 4.25 -15.95 -6.55
N HIS A 47 4.69 -14.82 -6.00
CA HIS A 47 4.27 -13.50 -6.42
C HIS A 47 5.28 -12.82 -7.33
N ASN A 48 4.77 -11.95 -8.18
CA ASN A 48 5.56 -10.95 -8.90
C ASN A 48 4.71 -9.71 -9.10
N THR A 49 5.35 -8.54 -9.09
CA THR A 49 4.70 -7.27 -9.41
C THR A 49 5.27 -6.71 -10.71
N LEU A 50 4.41 -6.48 -11.69
CA LEU A 50 4.76 -5.75 -12.90
C LEU A 50 4.48 -4.27 -12.68
N ILE A 51 5.52 -3.45 -12.72
CA ILE A 51 5.45 -1.99 -12.64
C ILE A 51 5.38 -1.45 -14.06
N ARG A 52 4.36 -0.67 -14.37
CA ARG A 52 4.20 0.04 -15.64
C ARG A 52 4.39 1.52 -15.39
N LEU A 53 5.23 2.15 -16.19
CA LEU A 53 5.53 3.58 -16.11
C LEU A 53 5.28 4.22 -17.47
N GLU A 54 4.80 5.46 -17.49
CA GLU A 54 4.51 6.21 -18.70
C GLU A 54 4.97 7.66 -18.52
N ASN A 55 5.59 8.20 -19.56
CA ASN A 55 5.85 9.63 -19.71
C ASN A 55 5.00 10.14 -20.87
N ASP A 56 4.00 10.99 -20.60
CA ASP A 56 3.11 11.54 -21.63
C ASP A 56 3.63 12.86 -22.24
N TYR A 57 4.86 13.24 -21.91
CA TYR A 57 5.51 14.40 -22.48
C TYR A 57 6.29 14.08 -23.76
N PHE A 58 6.58 15.12 -24.54
CA PHE A 58 7.30 15.00 -25.81
C PHE A 58 8.83 15.00 -25.67
N GLU A 59 9.36 15.13 -24.45
CA GLU A 59 10.78 15.05 -24.13
C GLU A 59 11.04 13.85 -23.20
N PRO A 60 12.25 13.27 -23.22
CA PRO A 60 12.63 12.22 -22.29
C PRO A 60 12.82 12.76 -20.87
N VAL A 61 12.77 11.88 -19.87
CA VAL A 61 13.01 12.20 -18.46
C VAL A 61 13.74 11.08 -17.75
N ASN A 62 14.65 11.43 -16.84
CA ASN A 62 15.28 10.48 -15.94
C ASN A 62 14.39 10.26 -14.72
N LEU A 63 14.23 9.00 -14.32
CA LEU A 63 13.59 8.62 -13.07
C LEU A 63 14.62 8.01 -12.14
N LYS A 64 14.64 8.51 -10.90
CA LYS A 64 15.31 7.84 -9.78
C LYS A 64 14.24 7.08 -9.00
N CYS A 65 14.47 5.80 -8.78
CA CYS A 65 13.55 4.89 -8.11
C CYS A 65 14.19 4.25 -6.89
N TYR A 66 13.47 4.20 -5.78
CA TYR A 66 13.87 3.55 -4.52
C TYR A 66 12.89 2.43 -4.19
N TRP A 67 13.43 1.23 -4.01
CA TRP A 67 12.73 0.06 -3.49
C TRP A 67 13.02 -0.08 -2.00
N LYS A 68 11.97 -0.08 -1.17
CA LYS A 68 12.07 -0.34 0.26
C LYS A 68 11.11 -1.45 0.68
N ASN A 69 11.65 -2.53 1.23
CA ASN A 69 10.82 -3.61 1.77
C ASN A 69 10.29 -3.32 3.18
N GLY A 70 9.40 -4.17 3.69
CA GLY A 70 8.83 -4.07 5.03
C GLY A 70 9.87 -4.15 6.14
N THR A 71 10.97 -4.87 5.92
CA THR A 71 12.13 -4.88 6.84
C THR A 71 13.04 -3.67 6.71
N LYS A 72 12.70 -2.67 5.88
CA LYS A 72 13.50 -1.46 5.67
C LYS A 72 14.86 -1.71 5.01
N PHE A 73 14.98 -2.81 4.26
CA PHE A 73 16.07 -2.95 3.29
C PHE A 73 15.78 -1.99 2.13
N LEU A 74 16.79 -1.22 1.73
CA LEU A 74 16.68 -0.15 0.76
C LEU A 74 17.66 -0.40 -0.39
N THR A 75 17.20 -0.20 -1.62
CA THR A 75 18.05 -0.13 -2.82
C THR A 75 17.43 0.86 -3.80
N ASP A 76 18.21 1.30 -4.78
CA ASP A 76 17.77 2.24 -5.78
C ASP A 76 18.26 1.86 -7.18
N PHE A 77 17.64 2.49 -8.18
CA PHE A 77 18.07 2.43 -9.56
C PHE A 77 17.60 3.67 -10.30
N GLN A 78 18.24 3.95 -11.44
CA GLN A 78 17.86 5.05 -12.33
C GLN A 78 17.57 4.52 -13.73
N LEU A 79 16.59 5.11 -14.40
CA LEU A 79 16.25 4.79 -15.79
C LEU A 79 15.76 6.03 -16.54
N GLU A 80 15.87 6.01 -17.86
CA GLU A 80 15.35 7.06 -18.75
C GLU A 80 14.02 6.61 -19.38
N LEU A 81 12.97 7.41 -19.20
CA LEU A 81 11.72 7.28 -19.95
C LEU A 81 11.77 8.15 -21.19
N LYS A 82 11.58 7.54 -22.36
CA LYS A 82 11.50 8.27 -23.63
C LYS A 82 10.14 8.95 -23.79
N GLU A 83 10.08 9.89 -24.72
CA GLU A 83 8.84 10.62 -25.01
C GLU A 83 7.69 9.69 -25.42
N ASN A 84 6.51 9.92 -24.84
CA ASN A 84 5.26 9.21 -25.15
C ASN A 84 5.38 7.66 -25.11
N GLN A 85 6.29 7.13 -24.30
CA GLN A 85 6.57 5.70 -24.25
C GLN A 85 6.10 5.09 -22.92
N PRO A 86 5.16 4.13 -22.95
CA PRO A 86 4.95 3.26 -21.81
C PRO A 86 6.05 2.20 -21.74
N ILE A 87 6.52 1.92 -20.53
CA ILE A 87 7.44 0.83 -20.23
C ILE A 87 6.85 -0.09 -19.17
N TRP A 88 7.44 -1.27 -19.02
CA TRP A 88 7.15 -2.15 -17.89
C TRP A 88 8.43 -2.78 -17.34
N ILE A 89 8.37 -3.12 -16.06
CA ILE A 89 9.45 -3.73 -15.27
C ILE A 89 8.84 -4.82 -14.38
N SER A 90 9.45 -5.99 -14.34
CA SER A 90 9.14 -7.07 -13.42
C SER A 90 10.00 -6.89 -12.17
N ALA A 91 9.36 -6.64 -11.02
CA ALA A 91 10.05 -6.41 -9.75
C ALA A 91 10.91 -7.63 -9.34
N LYS A 92 10.41 -8.85 -9.58
CA LYS A 92 11.06 -10.07 -9.12
C LYS A 92 12.38 -10.39 -9.82
N ASP A 93 12.44 -10.21 -11.14
CA ASP A 93 13.58 -10.62 -11.95
C ASP A 93 14.25 -9.46 -12.70
N GLY A 94 13.77 -8.23 -12.51
CA GLY A 94 14.32 -7.02 -13.12
C GLY A 94 14.16 -6.95 -14.64
N LYS A 95 13.43 -7.89 -15.25
CA LYS A 95 13.20 -7.89 -16.71
C LYS A 95 12.11 -6.89 -17.09
N GLY A 96 12.19 -6.37 -18.31
CA GLY A 96 11.21 -5.38 -18.75
C GLY A 96 11.55 -4.80 -20.10
N THR A 97 10.97 -3.64 -20.39
CA THR A 97 11.43 -2.77 -21.49
C THR A 97 12.88 -2.36 -21.28
N TYR A 98 13.26 -2.11 -20.02
CA TYR A 98 14.63 -1.93 -19.57
C TYR A 98 14.95 -3.00 -18.52
N ALA A 99 16.21 -3.45 -18.50
CA ALA A 99 16.69 -4.29 -17.42
C ALA A 99 17.04 -3.41 -16.23
N VAL A 100 16.49 -3.72 -15.07
CA VAL A 100 16.86 -3.13 -13.77
C VAL A 100 17.36 -4.23 -12.84
N PRO A 101 18.04 -3.90 -11.74
CA PRO A 101 18.32 -4.87 -10.69
C PRO A 101 17.00 -5.50 -10.17
N PRO A 102 16.94 -6.82 -9.97
CA PRO A 102 15.78 -7.44 -9.33
C PRO A 102 15.64 -6.91 -7.89
N PHE A 103 14.40 -6.79 -7.41
CA PHE A 103 14.15 -6.22 -6.10
C PHE A 103 14.61 -7.20 -5.02
N PRO A 104 15.58 -6.82 -4.18
CA PRO A 104 16.16 -7.70 -3.19
C PRO A 104 15.14 -8.10 -2.12
N GLN A 105 15.27 -9.35 -1.68
CA GLN A 105 14.47 -9.97 -0.61
C GLN A 105 15.24 -10.04 0.72
N SER A 106 16.30 -9.26 0.84
CA SER A 106 17.18 -9.25 2.02
C SER A 106 16.49 -8.55 3.19
N SER A 107 16.79 -9.00 4.40
CA SER A 107 16.31 -8.33 5.62
C SER A 107 17.35 -7.34 6.13
N ASN A 108 16.92 -6.18 6.60
CA ASN A 108 17.76 -5.31 7.42
C ASN A 108 17.68 -5.80 8.88
N TRP A 109 18.66 -6.61 9.30
CA TRP A 109 18.66 -7.22 10.64
C TRP A 109 18.81 -6.20 11.78
N ASP A 110 19.46 -5.06 11.54
CA ASP A 110 19.52 -3.97 12.53
C ASP A 110 18.11 -3.41 12.81
N TYR A 111 17.29 -3.30 11.75
CA TYR A 111 15.89 -2.93 11.90
C TYR A 111 15.06 -4.04 12.56
N VAL A 112 15.15 -5.27 12.06
CA VAL A 112 14.36 -6.41 12.58
C VAL A 112 14.64 -6.63 14.06
N SER A 113 15.90 -6.61 14.49
CA SER A 113 16.26 -6.73 15.92
C SER A 113 15.76 -5.56 16.79
N THR A 114 15.45 -4.41 16.18
CA THR A 114 14.85 -3.28 16.89
C THR A 114 13.35 -3.50 17.12
N VAL A 115 12.65 -4.14 16.19
CA VAL A 115 11.18 -4.30 16.22
C VAL A 115 10.70 -5.71 16.55
N ASP A 116 11.57 -6.71 16.54
CA ASP A 116 11.25 -8.09 16.90
C ASP A 116 12.07 -8.44 18.15
N ASP A 117 11.38 -8.49 19.29
CA ASP A 117 12.00 -8.92 20.55
C ASP A 117 11.96 -10.44 20.58
N ASP A 118 13.07 -11.06 20.18
CA ASP A 118 13.26 -12.51 20.09
C ASP A 118 12.68 -13.26 21.32
N GLU A 119 11.64 -14.07 21.09
CA GLU A 119 10.89 -14.77 22.13
C GLU A 119 11.76 -15.77 22.92
N ASP A 120 12.93 -16.16 22.40
CA ASP A 120 13.75 -17.25 22.93
C ASP A 120 14.58 -16.86 24.18
N HIS A 121 14.48 -15.61 24.65
CA HIS A 121 15.26 -15.13 25.80
C HIS A 121 14.55 -15.16 27.16
N GLY A 122 13.32 -15.68 27.26
CA GLY A 122 12.68 -16.00 28.53
C GLY A 122 12.45 -14.78 29.42
N GLU A 123 11.22 -14.26 29.40
CA GLU A 123 10.78 -12.98 29.97
C GLU A 123 11.02 -11.78 29.03
N SER A 124 10.21 -11.70 27.96
CA SER A 124 10.04 -10.49 27.15
C SER A 124 9.40 -9.40 28.00
N TYR A 125 10.20 -8.45 28.48
CA TYR A 125 9.67 -7.33 29.25
C TYR A 125 9.06 -6.24 28.35
N PHE A 126 9.31 -6.21 27.02
CA PHE A 126 8.81 -5.14 26.13
C PHE A 126 8.64 -5.53 24.65
N SER A 127 7.85 -6.57 24.33
CA SER A 127 7.49 -6.89 22.93
C SER A 127 7.11 -5.62 22.14
N SER A 128 7.80 -5.36 21.04
CA SER A 128 7.50 -4.23 20.16
C SER A 128 6.01 -4.24 19.79
N PRO A 129 5.34 -3.07 19.83
CA PRO A 129 3.97 -2.99 19.39
C PRO A 129 3.85 -3.08 17.86
N VAL A 130 4.94 -2.91 17.11
CA VAL A 130 4.94 -3.06 15.65
C VAL A 130 5.11 -4.53 15.32
N GLN A 131 4.13 -5.10 14.61
CA GLN A 131 4.20 -6.46 14.10
C GLN A 131 4.56 -6.39 12.62
N LEU A 132 5.59 -7.11 12.19
CA LEU A 132 5.88 -7.26 10.76
C LEU A 132 5.12 -8.49 10.23
N PRO A 133 4.61 -8.45 8.99
CA PRO A 133 4.14 -9.67 8.34
C PRO A 133 5.32 -10.62 8.06
N ASP A 134 5.08 -11.93 8.06
CA ASP A 134 6.11 -12.96 7.86
C ASP A 134 6.92 -12.78 6.54
N ASP A 135 6.31 -12.14 5.55
CA ASP A 135 6.88 -11.85 4.23
C ASP A 135 7.33 -10.39 4.06
N ALA A 136 7.61 -9.69 5.18
CA ALA A 136 8.06 -8.30 5.17
C ALA A 136 9.36 -8.07 4.38
N ALA A 137 10.19 -9.10 4.17
CA ALA A 137 11.41 -8.96 3.37
C ALA A 137 11.12 -8.98 1.85
N GLN A 138 9.98 -9.54 1.44
CA GLN A 138 9.59 -9.75 0.05
C GLN A 138 8.46 -8.81 -0.40
N LYS A 139 7.88 -8.05 0.53
CA LYS A 139 6.87 -7.03 0.26
C LYS A 139 7.36 -5.65 0.66
N GLY A 140 6.88 -4.62 -0.02
CA GLY A 140 7.34 -3.27 0.21
C GLY A 140 6.68 -2.22 -0.67
N GLU A 141 7.36 -1.08 -0.77
CA GLU A 141 6.99 0.04 -1.60
C GLU A 141 8.08 0.41 -2.60
N LEU A 142 7.65 0.92 -3.76
CA LEU A 142 8.53 1.53 -4.75
C LEU A 142 8.16 3.00 -4.89
N GLN A 143 9.16 3.88 -4.87
CA GLN A 143 8.98 5.32 -5.05
C GLN A 143 9.86 5.77 -6.19
N CYS A 144 9.30 6.43 -7.20
CA CYS A 144 10.02 6.89 -8.38
C CYS A 144 9.69 8.35 -8.64
N TRP A 145 10.70 9.21 -8.78
CA TRP A 145 10.49 10.61 -9.14
C TRP A 145 11.39 11.06 -10.27
N ALA A 146 10.93 12.11 -10.95
CA ALA A 146 11.70 12.75 -12.01
C ALA A 146 12.89 13.49 -11.43
N VAL A 147 14.04 13.27 -12.05
CA VAL A 147 15.30 13.93 -11.74
C VAL A 147 15.90 14.54 -13.00
N ASN A 148 16.82 15.46 -12.83
CA ASN A 148 17.54 16.10 -13.92
C ASN A 148 18.44 15.10 -14.69
N GLY A 149 19.20 15.60 -15.68
CA GLY A 149 20.12 14.82 -16.48
C GLY A 149 21.19 14.05 -15.67
N ALA A 150 21.64 14.62 -14.55
CA ALA A 150 22.68 14.04 -13.70
C ALA A 150 22.13 13.07 -12.65
N GLY A 151 20.83 13.14 -12.36
CA GLY A 151 20.17 12.31 -11.35
C GLY A 151 20.29 12.84 -9.91
N ASP A 152 20.81 14.06 -9.74
CA ASP A 152 21.15 14.65 -8.43
C ASP A 152 20.15 15.71 -7.93
N SER A 153 19.24 16.19 -8.78
CA SER A 153 18.15 17.09 -8.38
C SER A 153 16.81 16.61 -8.91
N GLU A 154 15.80 16.65 -8.06
CA GLU A 154 14.40 16.49 -8.41
C GLU A 154 13.92 17.62 -9.32
N ILE A 155 13.11 17.27 -10.32
CA ILE A 155 12.57 18.24 -11.27
C ILE A 155 11.06 18.14 -11.35
N ARG A 156 10.44 19.26 -11.73
CA ARG A 156 9.03 19.29 -12.05
C ARG A 156 8.80 18.58 -13.37
N TRP A 157 8.17 17.42 -13.29
CA TRP A 157 7.80 16.62 -14.43
C TRP A 157 6.41 16.01 -14.27
N ASN A 158 5.37 16.84 -14.22
CA ASN A 158 3.97 16.43 -14.00
C ASN A 158 3.33 15.70 -15.20
N HIS A 159 4.05 14.75 -15.76
CA HIS A 159 3.74 13.99 -16.97
C HIS A 159 3.90 12.48 -16.75
N LEU A 160 4.25 12.06 -15.54
CA LEU A 160 4.39 10.66 -15.20
C LEU A 160 3.05 10.07 -14.78
N ALA A 161 2.81 8.82 -15.17
CA ALA A 161 1.92 7.94 -14.42
C ALA A 161 2.51 6.54 -14.32
N GLY A 162 1.90 5.74 -13.45
CA GLY A 162 2.18 4.32 -13.42
C GLY A 162 1.03 3.50 -12.88
N SER A 163 1.13 2.20 -13.11
CA SER A 163 0.29 1.17 -12.51
C SER A 163 1.15 -0.01 -12.08
N ALA A 164 0.64 -0.81 -11.14
CA ALA A 164 1.27 -2.03 -10.69
C ALA A 164 0.29 -3.18 -10.80
N THR A 165 0.70 -4.26 -11.46
CA THR A 165 -0.04 -5.53 -11.52
C THR A 165 0.64 -6.54 -10.61
N VAL A 166 0.00 -6.87 -9.50
CA VAL A 166 0.47 -7.91 -8.57
C VAL A 166 -0.14 -9.23 -9.02
N MET A 167 0.69 -10.24 -9.23
CA MET A 167 0.31 -11.56 -9.72
C MET A 167 0.70 -12.62 -8.70
N ASP A 168 -0.18 -13.60 -8.47
CA ASP A 168 0.09 -14.84 -7.74
C ASP A 168 0.00 -16.01 -8.72
N THR A 169 1.15 -16.64 -8.98
CA THR A 169 1.27 -17.77 -9.90
C THR A 169 0.82 -19.10 -9.30
N ALA A 170 0.78 -19.25 -7.97
CA ALA A 170 0.26 -20.46 -7.34
C ALA A 170 -1.27 -20.50 -7.47
N ASP A 171 -1.91 -19.36 -7.27
CA ASP A 171 -3.36 -19.22 -7.31
C ASP A 171 -3.90 -18.79 -8.67
N ASN A 172 -3.01 -18.48 -9.63
CA ASN A 172 -3.35 -17.91 -10.95
C ASN A 172 -4.24 -16.65 -10.84
N THR A 173 -3.97 -15.82 -9.85
CA THR A 173 -4.68 -14.55 -9.67
C THR A 173 -3.80 -13.36 -9.99
N ALA A 174 -4.42 -12.24 -10.33
CA ALA A 174 -3.75 -10.97 -10.47
C ALA A 174 -4.71 -9.82 -10.18
N PHE A 175 -4.19 -8.71 -9.68
CA PHE A 175 -4.91 -7.45 -9.62
C PHE A 175 -4.00 -6.29 -10.03
N GLU A 176 -4.61 -5.23 -10.55
CA GLU A 176 -3.90 -4.01 -10.94
C GLU A 176 -4.39 -2.81 -10.14
N TYR A 177 -3.48 -1.93 -9.77
CA TYR A 177 -3.78 -0.65 -9.13
C TYR A 177 -2.90 0.47 -9.69
N ASN A 178 -3.40 1.71 -9.67
CA ASN A 178 -2.63 2.88 -10.11
C ASN A 178 -1.68 3.36 -9.02
N ALA A 179 -0.52 3.88 -9.43
CA ALA A 179 0.39 4.59 -8.54
C ALA A 179 -0.28 5.81 -7.90
N TRP A 180 0.20 6.18 -6.72
CA TRP A 180 -0.07 7.48 -6.12
C TRP A 180 0.82 8.52 -6.76
N ASN A 181 0.20 9.47 -7.47
CA ASN A 181 0.94 10.48 -8.21
C ASN A 181 0.89 11.80 -7.44
N PHE A 182 2.06 12.41 -7.28
CA PHE A 182 2.25 13.69 -6.62
C PHE A 182 2.79 14.70 -7.61
N ARG A 183 2.06 15.79 -7.78
CA ARG A 183 2.52 16.88 -8.63
C ARG A 183 3.51 17.77 -7.91
N CYS A 184 4.55 18.16 -8.62
CA CYS A 184 5.37 19.29 -8.25
C CYS A 184 4.61 20.59 -8.52
N LEU A 185 4.54 21.48 -7.54
CA LEU A 185 3.77 22.72 -7.59
C LEU A 185 4.64 23.94 -7.91
N VAL A 186 5.97 23.78 -7.92
CA VAL A 186 6.99 24.83 -8.09
C VAL A 186 7.56 24.81 -9.49
N GLY A 187 7.90 25.96 -10.06
CA GLY A 187 8.56 26.04 -11.37
C GLY A 187 7.69 25.61 -12.57
N ASN A 188 8.33 25.50 -13.73
CA ASN A 188 7.78 24.95 -14.97
C ASN A 188 8.31 23.52 -15.21
N THR A 189 7.80 22.84 -16.24
CA THR A 189 8.31 21.52 -16.63
C THR A 189 9.81 21.56 -16.90
N GLY A 190 10.57 20.69 -16.23
CA GLY A 190 12.03 20.61 -16.32
C GLY A 190 12.79 21.48 -15.32
N ASP A 191 12.14 22.45 -14.67
CA ASP A 191 12.76 23.24 -13.60
C ASP A 191 12.94 22.38 -12.34
N GLU A 192 13.89 22.74 -11.49
CA GLU A 192 14.08 22.10 -10.18
C GLU A 192 12.79 22.17 -9.34
N CYS A 193 12.40 21.04 -8.76
CA CYS A 193 11.22 20.93 -7.91
C CYS A 193 11.55 21.09 -6.43
N VAL A 194 12.33 22.11 -6.08
CA VAL A 194 12.85 22.26 -4.71
C VAL A 194 12.55 23.65 -4.20
N ILE A 195 11.81 23.76 -3.11
CA ILE A 195 11.76 24.97 -2.29
C ILE A 195 12.76 24.84 -1.13
N ALA A 196 12.94 23.61 -0.62
CA ALA A 196 13.68 23.29 0.58
C ALA A 196 15.11 22.79 0.31
N ASP A 197 15.59 21.88 1.15
CA ASP A 197 16.92 21.28 1.06
C ASP A 197 16.91 20.16 0.00
N ILE A 198 17.91 20.14 -0.88
CA ILE A 198 18.11 19.05 -1.84
C ILE A 198 18.15 17.71 -1.09
N GLY A 199 17.46 16.70 -1.62
CA GLY A 199 17.33 15.42 -0.93
C GLY A 199 16.12 15.35 0.00
N LYS A 200 15.21 16.34 -0.02
CA LYS A 200 13.98 16.32 0.79
C LYS A 200 12.79 16.80 -0.02
N LEU A 201 11.92 15.87 -0.40
CA LEU A 201 10.66 16.14 -1.09
C LEU A 201 9.58 16.48 -0.07
N ASP A 202 9.11 17.72 -0.03
CA ASP A 202 8.09 18.16 0.93
C ASP A 202 6.66 17.95 0.37
N LEU A 203 5.94 16.97 0.92
CA LEU A 203 4.57 16.60 0.56
C LEU A 203 3.55 17.42 1.36
N ASP A 204 3.68 18.75 1.34
CA ASP A 204 2.98 19.68 2.21
C ASP A 204 1.92 20.56 1.50
N GLY A 205 1.85 20.48 0.17
CA GLY A 205 0.99 21.31 -0.67
C GLY A 205 1.63 22.64 -1.08
N ALA A 206 2.91 22.88 -0.76
CA ALA A 206 3.70 24.00 -1.23
C ALA A 206 4.70 23.56 -2.29
N GLU A 207 5.51 22.54 -2.02
CA GLU A 207 6.47 21.99 -2.97
C GLU A 207 5.84 20.89 -3.83
N TYR A 208 5.43 19.80 -3.20
CA TYR A 208 4.59 18.77 -3.80
C TYR A 208 3.17 18.83 -3.26
N GLU A 209 2.25 18.14 -3.93
CA GLU A 209 0.90 17.96 -3.40
C GLU A 209 0.89 17.32 -2.00
N ALA A 210 -0.01 17.79 -1.15
CA ALA A 210 -0.10 17.30 0.21
C ALA A 210 -0.61 15.86 0.27
N CYS A 211 -0.13 15.13 1.28
CA CYS A 211 -0.58 13.77 1.52
C CYS A 211 -2.02 13.65 2.02
N PRO A 212 -2.67 12.50 1.76
CA PRO A 212 -3.99 12.22 2.30
C PRO A 212 -3.95 12.10 3.82
N LYS A 213 -4.77 12.90 4.51
CA LYS A 213 -4.87 12.83 5.99
C LYS A 213 -5.50 11.52 6.51
N LYS A 214 -6.32 10.90 5.68
CA LYS A 214 -7.04 9.66 5.99
C LYS A 214 -7.46 9.00 4.69
N LEU A 215 -7.51 7.68 4.73
CA LEU A 215 -7.96 6.85 3.63
C LEU A 215 -9.30 6.21 3.99
N VAL A 216 -10.11 5.94 2.97
CA VAL A 216 -11.38 5.24 3.08
C VAL A 216 -11.35 4.04 2.13
N GLY A 217 -11.67 2.87 2.68
CA GLY A 217 -11.81 1.63 1.92
C GLY A 217 -13.21 1.04 2.08
N HIS A 218 -13.67 0.38 1.03
CA HIS A 218 -14.88 -0.45 1.05
C HIS A 218 -14.45 -1.90 0.91
N PHE A 219 -15.07 -2.78 1.66
CA PHE A 219 -14.72 -4.20 1.64
C PHE A 219 -15.92 -5.07 1.99
N SER A 220 -15.85 -6.32 1.57
CA SER A 220 -16.72 -7.38 2.06
C SER A 220 -15.90 -8.26 3.01
N PRO A 221 -16.36 -8.52 4.24
CA PRO A 221 -15.59 -9.30 5.21
C PRO A 221 -15.26 -10.70 4.67
N LYS A 222 -14.19 -11.33 5.19
CA LYS A 222 -13.90 -12.74 4.90
C LYS A 222 -15.10 -13.63 5.22
N GLU A 223 -15.24 -14.73 4.48
CA GLU A 223 -16.31 -15.73 4.59
C GLU A 223 -17.70 -15.18 4.24
N THR A 224 -17.76 -13.99 3.64
CA THR A 224 -18.99 -13.46 3.06
C THR A 224 -19.27 -14.14 1.73
N ASP A 225 -20.44 -14.76 1.63
CA ASP A 225 -20.97 -15.30 0.37
C ASP A 225 -21.65 -14.15 -0.41
N LEU A 226 -21.01 -13.67 -1.48
CA LEU A 226 -21.53 -12.55 -2.28
C LEU A 226 -22.63 -12.99 -3.24
N VAL A 227 -22.56 -14.23 -3.70
CA VAL A 227 -23.57 -14.85 -4.55
C VAL A 227 -23.87 -16.21 -3.96
N LYS A 228 -25.08 -16.37 -3.43
CA LYS A 228 -25.62 -17.68 -3.05
C LYS A 228 -26.44 -18.18 -4.23
N SER A 229 -26.06 -19.31 -4.80
CA SER A 229 -26.88 -19.92 -5.83
C SER A 229 -28.16 -20.51 -5.20
N GLU A 230 -29.23 -19.71 -5.11
CA GLU A 230 -30.57 -20.20 -4.73
C GLU A 230 -31.24 -21.01 -5.88
N LEU A 231 -30.69 -20.92 -7.09
CA LEU A 231 -31.17 -21.59 -8.29
C LEU A 231 -30.34 -22.86 -8.50
N GLY A 232 -30.92 -24.00 -8.10
CA GLY A 232 -30.27 -25.30 -8.06
C GLY A 232 -29.23 -25.56 -9.16
N ALA A 233 -28.04 -25.96 -8.72
CA ALA A 233 -26.94 -26.63 -9.41
C ALA A 233 -26.33 -26.02 -10.69
N ASP A 234 -27.02 -25.21 -11.47
CA ASP A 234 -26.80 -25.32 -12.92
C ASP A 234 -26.14 -24.15 -13.66
N THR A 235 -25.44 -23.19 -13.04
CA THR A 235 -24.48 -22.41 -13.88
C THR A 235 -23.43 -21.54 -13.21
N LEU A 236 -23.64 -21.02 -11.99
CA LEU A 236 -22.65 -20.16 -11.34
C LEU A 236 -22.43 -20.58 -9.89
N GLY A 237 -21.16 -20.78 -9.59
CA GLY A 237 -20.67 -21.16 -8.28
C GLY A 237 -20.86 -20.10 -7.21
N ASP A 238 -20.75 -20.52 -5.94
CA ASP A 238 -20.68 -19.58 -4.82
C ASP A 238 -19.42 -18.71 -4.97
N LEU A 239 -19.61 -17.39 -4.84
CA LEU A 239 -18.52 -16.41 -4.81
C LEU A 239 -18.28 -16.00 -3.36
N GLN A 240 -17.13 -16.38 -2.82
CA GLN A 240 -16.81 -16.14 -1.42
C GLN A 240 -15.56 -15.27 -1.29
N VAL A 241 -15.58 -14.29 -0.39
CA VAL A 241 -14.37 -13.52 -0.05
C VAL A 241 -13.48 -14.34 0.87
N THR A 242 -12.25 -14.61 0.46
CA THR A 242 -11.29 -15.40 1.25
C THR A 242 -10.38 -14.53 2.10
N GLN A 243 -10.04 -13.34 1.63
CA GLN A 243 -9.07 -12.48 2.29
C GLN A 243 -9.23 -11.02 1.86
N ASN A 244 -9.00 -10.11 2.80
CA ASN A 244 -8.78 -8.69 2.53
C ASN A 244 -7.43 -8.30 3.11
N GLU A 245 -6.49 -7.89 2.26
CA GLU A 245 -5.17 -7.42 2.66
C GLU A 245 -5.08 -5.92 2.42
N LEU A 246 -4.74 -5.19 3.48
CA LEU A 246 -4.52 -3.75 3.46
C LEU A 246 -3.01 -3.49 3.51
N THR A 247 -2.48 -2.84 2.47
CA THR A 247 -1.11 -2.35 2.45
C THR A 247 -1.10 -0.83 2.53
N ILE A 248 -0.34 -0.27 3.46
CA ILE A 248 -0.25 1.17 3.73
C ILE A 248 1.22 1.60 3.75
N ALA A 249 1.49 2.75 3.15
CA ALA A 249 2.74 3.48 3.29
C ALA A 249 2.49 4.84 3.98
N SER A 250 3.41 5.21 4.86
CA SER A 250 3.51 6.55 5.45
C SER A 250 3.96 7.54 4.38
N CYS A 251 3.54 8.79 4.51
CA CYS A 251 4.11 9.88 3.73
C CYS A 251 5.35 10.51 4.36
N ASN A 252 5.74 10.08 5.56
CA ASN A 252 6.98 10.45 6.21
C ASN A 252 7.95 9.29 5.99
N GLN A 253 8.87 9.49 5.06
CA GLN A 253 9.79 8.46 4.61
C GLN A 253 11.20 9.02 4.65
N ASP A 254 12.10 8.23 5.23
CA ASP A 254 13.53 8.45 5.10
C ASP A 254 14.11 7.33 4.23
N LEU A 255 14.75 7.71 3.15
CA LEU A 255 15.43 6.88 2.15
C LEU A 255 16.92 7.20 2.09
N THR A 256 17.46 7.87 3.11
CA THR A 256 18.90 8.02 3.27
C THR A 256 19.52 6.71 3.77
N GLN A 257 20.85 6.58 3.66
CA GLN A 257 21.54 5.40 4.20
C GLN A 257 21.40 5.26 5.72
N ASP A 258 21.32 6.39 6.41
CA ASP A 258 21.16 6.48 7.86
C ASP A 258 19.68 6.70 8.24
N GLN A 259 18.79 6.05 7.48
CA GLN A 259 17.34 6.20 7.57
C GLN A 259 16.84 6.23 9.02
N GLN A 260 16.05 7.25 9.34
CA GLN A 260 15.27 7.29 10.56
C GLN A 260 13.96 6.52 10.37
N PHE A 261 13.65 5.66 11.34
CA PHE A 261 12.40 4.92 11.33
C PHE A 261 11.27 5.79 11.88
N HIS A 262 10.32 6.11 11.01
CA HIS A 262 9.13 6.87 11.35
C HIS A 262 8.00 5.93 11.74
N PHE A 263 7.47 6.07 12.95
CA PHE A 263 6.39 5.21 13.45
C PHE A 263 5.08 5.97 13.60
N THR A 264 3.96 5.28 13.42
CA THR A 264 2.64 5.85 13.61
C THR A 264 1.65 4.81 14.12
N LYS A 265 0.56 5.30 14.71
CA LYS A 265 -0.61 4.48 14.99
C LYS A 265 -1.63 4.65 13.87
N LEU A 266 -1.92 3.57 13.16
CA LEU A 266 -3.09 3.48 12.30
C LEU A 266 -4.34 3.37 13.18
N LYS A 267 -5.23 4.37 13.13
CA LYS A 267 -6.51 4.35 13.84
C LYS A 267 -7.65 4.11 12.88
N PHE A 268 -8.39 3.02 13.12
CA PHE A 268 -9.53 2.64 12.30
C PHE A 268 -10.86 3.09 12.91
N ASN A 269 -11.80 3.41 12.03
CA ASN A 269 -13.23 3.41 12.34
C ASN A 269 -13.88 2.58 11.24
N VAL A 270 -14.75 1.65 11.60
CA VAL A 270 -15.44 0.76 10.65
C VAL A 270 -16.93 1.05 10.71
N TRP A 271 -17.60 1.01 9.58
CA TRP A 271 -19.05 1.12 9.46
C TRP A 271 -19.57 -0.07 8.67
N ASN A 272 -20.61 -0.71 9.19
CA ASN A 272 -21.35 -1.71 8.44
C ASN A 272 -22.36 -1.04 7.47
N GLU A 273 -23.10 -1.85 6.72
CA GLU A 273 -24.09 -1.38 5.74
C GLU A 273 -25.19 -0.50 6.37
N GLN A 274 -25.54 -0.70 7.65
CA GLN A 274 -26.53 0.11 8.37
C GLN A 274 -25.91 1.36 9.03
N GLU A 275 -24.70 1.74 8.63
CA GLU A 275 -23.96 2.90 9.18
C GLU A 275 -23.70 2.80 10.69
N THR A 276 -23.75 1.59 11.26
CA THR A 276 -23.35 1.35 12.65
C THR A 276 -21.85 1.43 12.74
N LYS A 277 -21.36 2.31 13.62
CA LYS A 277 -19.94 2.62 13.75
C LYS A 277 -19.26 1.77 14.82
N TYR A 278 -18.19 1.09 14.44
CA TYR A 278 -17.28 0.34 15.30
C TYR A 278 -15.96 1.13 15.46
N THR A 279 -15.45 1.21 16.70
CA THR A 279 -14.26 1.99 17.04
C THR A 279 -13.37 1.24 18.02
N GLY A 280 -12.08 1.55 18.05
CA GLY A 280 -11.12 0.94 18.97
C GLY A 280 -10.02 0.17 18.25
N ALA A 281 -10.32 -0.32 17.04
CA ALA A 281 -9.37 -0.93 16.12
C ALA A 281 -8.17 -0.02 15.85
N TYR A 282 -6.96 -0.55 16.02
CA TYR A 282 -5.73 0.15 15.66
C TYR A 282 -4.64 -0.82 15.17
N GLN A 283 -3.61 -0.30 14.53
CA GLN A 283 -2.41 -1.05 14.19
C GLN A 283 -1.20 -0.14 14.40
N CYS A 284 -0.18 -0.61 15.09
CA CYS A 284 1.10 0.10 15.11
C CYS A 284 1.89 -0.26 13.86
N MET A 285 2.40 0.77 13.18
CA MET A 285 3.08 0.67 11.90
C MET A 285 4.32 1.57 11.95
N ASP A 286 5.34 1.19 11.20
CA ASP A 286 6.49 2.04 10.91
C ASP A 286 6.18 2.95 9.68
N SER A 287 7.07 3.00 8.69
CA SER A 287 6.85 3.71 7.43
C SER A 287 6.06 2.90 6.38
N TRP A 288 5.92 1.58 6.53
CA TRP A 288 5.20 0.68 5.63
C TRP A 288 4.64 -0.54 6.35
N HIS A 289 3.39 -0.93 6.07
CA HIS A 289 2.81 -2.13 6.67
C HIS A 289 1.81 -2.80 5.75
N SER A 290 1.79 -4.14 5.77
CA SER A 290 0.76 -4.96 5.14
C SER A 290 0.11 -5.87 6.17
N VAL A 291 -1.23 -5.90 6.19
CA VAL A 291 -1.99 -6.61 7.21
C VAL A 291 -3.28 -7.17 6.66
N LEU A 292 -3.68 -8.35 7.16
CA LEU A 292 -5.01 -8.89 6.90
C LEU A 292 -6.03 -8.17 7.76
N LEU A 293 -7.09 -7.65 7.13
CA LEU A 293 -8.17 -7.01 7.88
C LEU A 293 -8.84 -8.00 8.84
N ASP A 294 -8.97 -9.26 8.42
CA ASP A 294 -9.42 -10.35 9.28
C ASP A 294 -8.27 -10.89 10.13
N GLY A 295 -8.36 -10.71 11.44
CA GLY A 295 -7.42 -11.27 12.43
C GLY A 295 -6.05 -10.61 12.53
N GLY A 296 -5.61 -9.84 11.53
CA GLY A 296 -4.30 -9.17 11.54
C GLY A 296 -4.26 -7.81 12.25
N ILE A 297 -5.40 -7.14 12.39
CA ILE A 297 -5.47 -5.82 13.03
C ILE A 297 -5.40 -5.94 14.55
N GLN A 298 -4.47 -5.22 15.17
CA GLN A 298 -4.35 -5.15 16.63
C GLN A 298 -5.60 -4.56 17.29
N ASN A 299 -5.90 -5.06 18.50
CA ASN A 299 -6.93 -4.54 19.41
C ASN A 299 -8.29 -4.22 18.77
N ASN A 300 -9.28 -5.10 18.91
CA ASN A 300 -10.59 -5.02 18.25
C ASN A 300 -10.51 -5.14 16.71
N GLY A 301 -9.60 -5.97 16.20
CA GLY A 301 -9.56 -6.36 14.79
C GLY A 301 -10.78 -7.18 14.35
N ASP A 302 -11.52 -7.76 15.30
CA ASP A 302 -12.79 -8.46 15.07
C ASP A 302 -13.85 -7.57 14.40
N HIS A 303 -13.74 -6.24 14.53
CA HIS A 303 -14.59 -5.28 13.82
C HIS A 303 -14.51 -5.33 12.29
N PHE A 304 -13.59 -6.09 11.71
CA PHE A 304 -13.50 -6.33 10.26
C PHE A 304 -14.12 -7.68 9.82
N THR A 305 -14.69 -8.44 10.76
CA THR A 305 -15.26 -9.77 10.49
C THR A 305 -16.75 -9.70 10.18
N ALA A 306 -17.25 -10.64 9.36
CA ALA A 306 -18.68 -10.77 9.08
C ALA A 306 -19.49 -10.95 10.37
N ASN A 307 -18.96 -11.72 11.33
CA ASN A 307 -19.62 -11.99 12.60
C ASN A 307 -19.80 -10.72 13.46
N SER A 308 -18.80 -9.83 13.51
CA SER A 308 -18.94 -8.57 14.23
C SER A 308 -19.82 -7.57 13.49
N LEU A 309 -19.67 -7.47 12.17
CA LEU A 309 -20.33 -6.44 11.36
C LEU A 309 -21.82 -6.74 11.13
N ARG A 310 -22.19 -8.03 11.13
CA ARG A 310 -23.54 -8.52 10.81
C ARG A 310 -24.03 -8.09 9.43
N THR A 311 -23.10 -7.84 8.51
CA THR A 311 -23.36 -7.43 7.12
C THR A 311 -22.27 -7.96 6.19
N ASP A 312 -22.61 -8.03 4.91
CA ASP A 312 -21.76 -8.55 3.84
C ASP A 312 -20.89 -7.46 3.20
N VAL A 313 -21.20 -6.19 3.48
CA VAL A 313 -20.45 -5.02 3.01
C VAL A 313 -20.18 -4.09 4.17
N ALA A 314 -18.99 -3.52 4.20
CA ALA A 314 -18.56 -2.54 5.16
C ALA A 314 -17.62 -1.50 4.53
N ARG A 315 -17.36 -0.45 5.28
CA ARG A 315 -16.34 0.55 4.95
C ARG A 315 -15.50 0.86 6.17
N PHE A 316 -14.23 1.16 5.96
CA PHE A 316 -13.37 1.65 7.02
C PHE A 316 -12.76 2.99 6.65
N LYS A 317 -12.36 3.72 7.70
CA LYS A 317 -11.53 4.92 7.60
C LYS A 317 -10.31 4.73 8.48
N VAL A 318 -9.13 4.87 7.88
CA VAL A 318 -7.83 4.79 8.58
C VAL A 318 -7.14 6.16 8.57
N LYS A 319 -6.42 6.48 9.65
CA LYS A 319 -5.54 7.65 9.74
C LYS A 319 -4.25 7.28 10.46
N GLY A 320 -3.13 7.89 10.09
CA GLY A 320 -1.91 7.91 10.89
C GLY A 320 -2.06 8.92 12.03
N MET A 321 -1.57 8.58 13.22
CA MET A 321 -1.58 9.49 14.36
C MET A 321 -0.48 9.18 15.37
N LYS A 322 0.02 10.23 16.01
CA LYS A 322 0.85 10.11 17.21
C LYS A 322 0.07 9.43 18.34
N SER A 323 0.70 8.49 19.03
CA SER A 323 0.12 7.73 20.14
C SER A 323 1.18 6.97 20.94
N SER A 324 1.20 7.18 22.25
CA SER A 324 2.06 6.46 23.19
C SER A 324 1.85 4.94 23.23
N VAL A 325 0.71 4.43 22.75
CA VAL A 325 0.45 2.98 22.66
C VAL A 325 1.41 2.25 21.72
N CYS A 326 1.96 2.94 20.72
CA CYS A 326 2.95 2.37 19.82
C CYS A 326 4.38 2.87 20.12
N GLU A 327 4.58 3.58 21.24
CA GLU A 327 5.89 4.13 21.61
C GLU A 327 6.61 3.17 22.57
N ARG A 328 7.93 3.12 22.43
CA ARG A 328 8.83 2.37 23.32
C ARG A 328 9.98 3.28 23.74
N PRO A 329 10.31 3.39 25.04
CA PRO A 329 11.48 4.15 25.47
C PRO A 329 12.76 3.48 24.96
N SER A 330 13.84 4.25 24.82
CA SER A 330 15.15 3.66 24.55
C SER A 330 15.58 2.80 25.73
N ILE A 331 16.13 1.63 25.43
CA ILE A 331 16.68 0.73 26.44
C ILE A 331 18.18 0.95 26.44
N GLN A 332 18.70 1.59 27.50
CA GLN A 332 20.15 1.70 27.66
C GLN A 332 20.74 0.30 27.95
N PRO A 333 21.85 -0.07 27.29
CA PRO A 333 22.49 -1.36 27.52
C PRO A 333 22.92 -1.47 28.98
N SER A 334 22.28 -2.35 29.75
CA SER A 334 22.64 -2.62 31.14
C SER A 334 23.84 -3.57 31.18
N GLY A 335 25.03 -3.11 30.81
CA GLY A 335 26.35 -3.76 31.00
C GLY A 335 26.59 -5.16 30.40
N TYR A 336 25.54 -5.88 29.99
CA TYR A 336 25.58 -7.29 29.60
C TYR A 336 25.18 -7.50 28.12
N PHE A 337 24.42 -6.56 27.55
CA PHE A 337 24.06 -6.58 26.13
C PHE A 337 24.67 -5.35 25.44
N PRO A 338 25.44 -5.53 24.33
CA PRO A 338 26.12 -4.43 23.66
C PRO A 338 25.19 -3.61 22.73
N PHE A 339 23.91 -3.94 22.65
CA PHE A 339 22.96 -3.31 21.73
C PHE A 339 22.12 -2.26 22.45
N SER A 340 22.10 -1.03 21.92
CA SER A 340 21.16 0.00 22.33
C SER A 340 19.93 -0.09 21.43
N ALA A 341 18.77 -0.42 21.99
CA ALA A 341 17.51 -0.29 21.27
C ALA A 341 17.10 1.18 21.26
N GLU A 342 16.98 1.76 20.06
CA GLU A 342 16.51 3.13 19.90
C GLU A 342 15.06 3.30 20.37
N ALA A 343 14.70 4.53 20.75
CA ALA A 343 13.35 4.83 21.17
C ALA A 343 12.40 4.81 19.95
N ILE A 344 11.26 4.14 20.10
CA ILE A 344 10.16 4.21 19.13
C ILE A 344 9.31 5.41 19.50
N VAL A 345 9.37 6.46 18.69
CA VAL A 345 8.53 7.66 18.84
C VAL A 345 7.54 7.71 17.70
N THR A 346 6.29 8.01 18.02
CA THR A 346 5.23 8.07 17.01
C THR A 346 4.94 9.50 16.56
N GLU A 347 4.45 9.61 15.34
CA GLU A 347 4.07 10.88 14.74
C GLU A 347 2.76 10.80 13.95
N GLU A 348 2.19 11.98 13.67
CA GLU A 348 1.12 12.09 12.69
C GLU A 348 1.72 12.04 11.29
N THR A 349 1.12 11.25 10.40
CA THR A 349 1.58 11.10 9.02
C THR A 349 0.40 10.95 8.08
N GLY A 350 0.55 11.50 6.87
CA GLY A 350 -0.33 11.19 5.76
C GLY A 350 -0.15 9.73 5.32
N LEU A 351 -1.17 9.15 4.69
CA LEU A 351 -1.15 7.74 4.32
C LEU A 351 -1.43 7.56 2.83
N LEU A 352 -0.74 6.60 2.24
CA LEU A 352 -1.02 6.03 0.93
C LEU A 352 -1.37 4.56 1.13
N GLY A 353 -2.25 3.99 0.32
CA GLY A 353 -2.62 2.60 0.54
C GLY A 353 -3.37 1.94 -0.59
N VAL A 354 -3.34 0.62 -0.55
CA VAL A 354 -3.99 -0.30 -1.48
C VAL A 354 -4.74 -1.34 -0.65
N LEU A 355 -5.98 -1.63 -1.05
CA LEU A 355 -6.74 -2.75 -0.54
C LEU A 355 -6.84 -3.81 -1.62
N ALA A 356 -6.37 -5.01 -1.31
CA ALA A 356 -6.52 -6.20 -2.16
C ALA A 356 -7.55 -7.16 -1.54
N THR A 357 -8.42 -7.71 -2.36
CA THR A 357 -9.43 -8.69 -1.95
C THR A 357 -9.31 -9.94 -2.81
N ASN A 358 -9.17 -11.09 -2.16
CA ASN A 358 -9.15 -12.39 -2.82
C ASN A 358 -10.51 -13.07 -2.69
N TYR A 359 -10.86 -13.85 -3.72
CA TYR A 359 -12.13 -14.54 -3.84
C TYR A 359 -11.92 -15.99 -4.26
N ASP A 360 -12.77 -16.86 -3.74
CA ASP A 360 -12.98 -18.21 -4.29
C ASP A 360 -14.28 -18.21 -5.10
N ILE A 361 -14.23 -18.85 -6.27
CA ILE A 361 -15.35 -19.06 -7.19
C ILE A 361 -15.55 -20.56 -7.30
N VAL A 362 -16.56 -21.11 -6.62
CA VAL A 362 -16.77 -22.56 -6.50
C VAL A 362 -17.78 -23.04 -7.53
N ALA A 363 -17.35 -23.40 -8.73
CA ALA A 363 -18.23 -23.94 -9.75
C ALA A 363 -18.50 -25.46 -9.53
N VAL A 364 -19.73 -25.89 -9.75
CA VAL A 364 -20.06 -27.32 -9.84
C VAL A 364 -19.66 -27.81 -11.24
N ASP A 365 -18.75 -28.78 -11.29
CA ASP A 365 -18.16 -29.27 -12.56
C ASP A 365 -18.98 -30.42 -13.15
N ASP A 366 -19.47 -31.32 -12.29
CA ASP A 366 -20.40 -32.39 -12.65
C ASP A 366 -21.44 -32.55 -11.54
N ALA A 367 -22.61 -31.96 -11.75
CA ALA A 367 -23.72 -32.04 -10.82
C ALA A 367 -24.33 -33.46 -10.75
N GLU A 368 -24.08 -34.31 -11.75
CA GLU A 368 -24.60 -35.68 -11.83
C GLU A 368 -23.63 -36.71 -11.20
N ALA A 369 -22.37 -36.34 -10.95
CA ALA A 369 -21.43 -37.20 -10.22
C ALA A 369 -21.89 -37.42 -8.76
N GLU A 370 -21.65 -38.63 -8.22
CA GLU A 370 -21.88 -38.92 -6.81
C GLU A 370 -20.56 -39.31 -6.10
N PRO A 371 -19.96 -38.41 -5.29
CA PRO A 371 -20.44 -37.06 -4.96
C PRO A 371 -20.21 -36.05 -6.09
N PRO A 372 -20.97 -34.94 -6.14
CA PRO A 372 -20.76 -33.87 -7.11
C PRO A 372 -19.33 -33.36 -7.02
N THR A 373 -18.70 -33.15 -8.18
CA THR A 373 -17.35 -32.58 -8.23
C THR A 373 -17.44 -31.06 -8.32
N THR A 374 -16.60 -30.37 -7.54
CA THR A 374 -16.50 -28.90 -7.57
C THR A 374 -15.12 -28.49 -8.08
N LYS A 375 -15.07 -27.43 -8.89
CA LYS A 375 -13.85 -26.73 -9.26
C LYS A 375 -13.84 -25.36 -8.60
N THR A 376 -12.82 -25.11 -7.78
CA THR A 376 -12.58 -23.78 -7.22
C THR A 376 -11.62 -23.02 -8.14
N ALA A 377 -12.07 -21.90 -8.69
CA ALA A 377 -11.22 -20.90 -9.30
C ALA A 377 -10.97 -19.78 -8.27
N LYS A 378 -9.80 -19.16 -8.33
CA LYS A 378 -9.47 -18.01 -7.48
C LYS A 378 -9.54 -16.72 -8.28
N GLY A 379 -9.90 -15.63 -7.63
CA GLY A 379 -9.88 -14.29 -8.18
C GLY A 379 -9.24 -13.31 -7.21
N ALA A 380 -8.72 -12.21 -7.72
CA ALA A 380 -8.23 -11.10 -6.91
C ALA A 380 -8.70 -9.78 -7.50
N THR A 381 -8.98 -8.81 -6.64
CA THR A 381 -9.15 -7.41 -7.01
C THR A 381 -8.25 -6.56 -6.14
N GLY A 382 -7.89 -5.38 -6.64
CA GLY A 382 -7.08 -4.43 -5.90
C GLY A 382 -7.47 -3.02 -6.28
N SER A 383 -7.47 -2.14 -5.30
CA SER A 383 -7.79 -0.73 -5.53
C SER A 383 -6.94 0.17 -4.64
N PRO A 384 -6.45 1.31 -5.17
CA PRO A 384 -5.92 2.33 -4.31
C PRO A 384 -7.05 2.88 -3.44
N LEU A 385 -6.74 3.21 -2.19
CA LEU A 385 -7.74 3.74 -1.27
C LEU A 385 -8.10 5.19 -1.61
N HIS A 386 -9.37 5.55 -1.42
CA HIS A 386 -9.83 6.91 -1.65
C HIS A 386 -9.52 7.83 -0.48
N MET A 387 -9.34 9.12 -0.78
CA MET A 387 -8.75 10.10 0.14
C MET A 387 -9.76 11.07 0.74
N LEU A 388 -9.52 11.52 1.97
CA LEU A 388 -10.22 12.68 2.54
C LEU A 388 -9.29 13.57 3.40
N GLY A 389 -9.22 14.87 3.12
CA GLY A 389 -8.42 15.84 3.88
C GLY A 389 -6.95 15.95 3.43
N LYS A 390 -6.20 16.92 3.97
CA LYS A 390 -4.76 17.18 3.69
C LYS A 390 -3.93 17.04 4.97
N MET A 391 -2.73 16.48 4.84
CA MET A 391 -1.70 16.39 5.88
C MET A 391 -0.33 16.52 5.22
N SER A 392 0.60 17.22 5.87
CA SER A 392 1.97 17.30 5.39
C SER A 392 2.67 15.95 5.53
N GLY A 393 3.64 15.69 4.67
CA GLY A 393 4.61 14.61 4.79
C GLY A 393 5.92 15.00 4.13
N PHE A 394 6.89 14.08 4.10
CA PHE A 394 8.17 14.30 3.45
C PHE A 394 8.82 12.98 3.00
N ILE A 395 9.66 13.06 1.97
CA ILE A 395 10.56 11.97 1.59
C ILE A 395 11.98 12.53 1.61
N THR A 396 12.82 12.08 2.55
CA THR A 396 14.25 12.37 2.54
C THR A 396 15.02 11.30 1.78
N TYR A 397 16.05 11.67 1.03
CA TYR A 397 16.87 10.79 0.23
C TYR A 397 18.28 11.38 0.06
N ASP A 398 19.26 10.55 -0.29
CA ASP A 398 20.61 11.01 -0.59
C ASP A 398 20.78 11.27 -2.10
N PRO A 399 20.98 12.52 -2.55
CA PRO A 399 21.15 12.85 -3.97
C PRO A 399 22.56 12.54 -4.49
N ALA A 400 23.58 12.41 -3.62
CA ALA A 400 24.99 12.39 -4.00
C ALA A 400 25.67 11.05 -3.76
N GLU A 401 25.17 10.25 -2.81
CA GLU A 401 25.75 8.94 -2.52
C GLU A 401 25.04 7.84 -3.32
N PRO A 402 25.77 7.03 -4.10
CA PRO A 402 25.25 5.71 -4.44
C PRO A 402 25.02 4.97 -3.12
N ILE A 403 23.80 4.50 -2.86
CA ILE A 403 23.53 3.73 -1.66
C ILE A 403 24.37 2.47 -1.75
N GLU A 404 25.42 2.40 -0.93
CA GLU A 404 26.23 1.20 -0.84
C GLU A 404 25.31 0.10 -0.32
N GLU A 405 25.15 -0.99 -1.08
CA GLU A 405 24.45 -2.18 -0.62
C GLU A 405 25.16 -2.62 0.66
N ARG A 406 24.66 -2.24 1.84
CA ARG A 406 25.26 -2.68 3.10
C ARG A 406 25.08 -4.20 3.12
N PRO A 407 26.14 -5.01 2.96
CA PRO A 407 25.99 -6.44 3.07
C PRO A 407 25.53 -6.73 4.48
N ALA A 408 24.53 -7.61 4.62
CA ALA A 408 24.01 -8.03 5.92
C ALA A 408 25.18 -8.37 6.85
N ARG A 409 25.31 -7.61 7.95
CA ARG A 409 26.28 -7.93 9.00
C ARG A 409 25.78 -9.06 9.87
#